data_AF-A0A1Q2CE13-F1
#
_entry.id   AF-A0A1Q2CE13-F1
#
_cell.length_a   1.000
_cell.length_b   1.000
_cell.length_c   1.000
_cell.angle_alpha   90.00
_cell.angle_beta   90.00
_cell.angle_gamma   90.00
#
_symmetry.space_group_name_H-M   'P 1'
#
loop_
_entity.id
_entity.type
_entity.pdbx_description
1 polymer ?
#
loop_
_entity_poly.entity_id
_entity_poly.type
_entity_poly.pdbx_seq_one_letter_code
_entity_poly.pdbx_strand_id
1 'polypeptide(L)'
;MPELQDVEANLPPTLVAEIAECGFYPSLVAESVAMGLAGREPLDFLVQHEATFAGHELHRHMTVLVRTAAQLIIVHIDEGEGARDEALATVETVALRSIDSVVVTRAMREPERRAGLNEAWLTIVWGAARRVDLGPAACEDPNCEADHGYTGVIQPDDITVRMSPQADGDNARRLVAFGSRLQGAIG
;
A
#
# COMPACT_ATOMS: atom_id res chain seq x y z
N MET A 1 20.40 -21.45 3.80
CA MET A 1 19.26 -20.68 3.28
C MET A 1 18.18 -21.70 2.98
N PRO A 2 16.94 -21.55 3.48
CA PRO A 2 15.86 -22.45 3.09
C PRO A 2 15.68 -22.39 1.57
N GLU A 3 15.31 -23.50 0.94
CA GLU A 3 15.01 -23.50 -0.51
C GLU A 3 13.72 -22.72 -0.76
N LEU A 4 13.63 -22.02 -1.91
CA LEU A 4 12.51 -21.14 -2.28
C LEU A 4 11.13 -21.82 -2.18
N GLN A 5 11.07 -23.15 -2.33
CA GLN A 5 9.86 -23.95 -2.20
C GLN A 5 9.31 -24.03 -0.76
N ASP A 6 10.16 -23.90 0.27
CA ASP A 6 9.72 -23.92 1.67
C ASP A 6 9.04 -22.60 2.09
N VAL A 7 9.28 -21.53 1.33
CA VAL A 7 8.82 -20.17 1.64
C VAL A 7 7.37 -19.96 1.15
N GLU A 8 7.01 -20.53 -0.02
CA GLU A 8 5.62 -20.51 -0.54
C GLU A 8 4.65 -21.35 0.30
N ALA A 9 5.15 -22.35 1.05
CA ALA A 9 4.34 -23.37 1.73
C ALA A 9 3.38 -22.84 2.82
N ASN A 10 3.50 -21.58 3.23
CA ASN A 10 2.69 -20.96 4.29
C ASN A 10 1.77 -19.82 3.80
N LEU A 11 1.63 -19.60 2.49
CA LEU A 11 0.68 -18.60 1.98
C LEU A 11 -0.73 -19.18 1.78
N PRO A 12 -1.80 -18.41 2.06
CA PRO A 12 -3.16 -18.83 1.74
C PRO A 12 -3.26 -19.17 0.25
N PRO A 13 -3.83 -20.33 -0.14
CA PRO A 13 -3.93 -20.72 -1.54
C PRO A 13 -4.66 -19.70 -2.42
N THR A 14 -5.62 -18.97 -1.84
CA THR A 14 -6.35 -17.88 -2.50
C THR A 14 -5.46 -16.67 -2.78
N LEU A 15 -4.50 -16.36 -1.90
CA LEU A 15 -3.52 -15.30 -2.13
C LEU A 15 -2.57 -15.66 -3.27
N VAL A 16 -2.07 -16.91 -3.28
CA VAL A 16 -1.19 -17.40 -4.35
C VAL A 16 -1.90 -17.37 -5.71
N ALA A 17 -3.16 -17.81 -5.76
CA ALA A 17 -3.96 -17.77 -6.98
C ALA A 17 -4.14 -16.33 -7.51
N GLU A 18 -4.44 -15.37 -6.63
CA GLU A 18 -4.64 -13.98 -7.03
C GLU A 18 -3.33 -13.31 -7.50
N ILE A 19 -2.21 -13.57 -6.82
CA ILE A 19 -0.88 -13.14 -7.27
C ILE A 19 -0.58 -13.71 -8.67
N ALA A 20 -0.89 -14.99 -8.89
CA ALA A 20 -0.68 -15.64 -10.18
C ALA A 20 -1.56 -15.06 -11.29
N GLU A 21 -2.82 -14.72 -10.99
CA GLU A 21 -3.75 -14.08 -11.93
C GLU A 21 -3.27 -12.69 -12.38
N CYS A 22 -2.58 -11.94 -11.53
CA CYS A 22 -2.01 -10.64 -11.90
C CYS A 22 -0.84 -10.74 -12.89
N GLY A 23 -0.11 -11.87 -12.91
CA GLY A 23 0.93 -12.16 -13.91
C GLY A 23 2.21 -11.32 -13.86
N PHE A 24 2.38 -10.45 -12.85
CA PHE A 24 3.53 -9.58 -12.69
C PHE A 24 4.47 -10.11 -11.59
N TYR A 25 5.55 -10.79 -12.03
CA TYR A 25 6.54 -11.47 -11.18
C TYR A 25 5.96 -12.33 -10.03
N PRO A 26 5.02 -13.27 -10.30
CA PRO A 26 4.26 -13.94 -9.25
C PRO A 26 5.10 -14.69 -8.21
N SER A 27 6.18 -15.37 -8.62
CA SER A 27 7.09 -16.05 -7.67
C SER A 27 7.82 -15.06 -6.77
N LEU A 28 8.28 -13.91 -7.32
CA LEU A 28 8.95 -12.88 -6.53
C LEU A 28 8.00 -12.23 -5.53
N VAL A 29 6.75 -11.98 -5.94
CA VAL A 29 5.70 -11.46 -5.05
C VAL A 29 5.45 -12.45 -3.91
N ALA A 30 5.21 -13.72 -4.23
CA ALA A 30 4.95 -14.76 -3.23
C ALA A 30 6.12 -14.92 -2.25
N GLU A 31 7.36 -14.97 -2.76
CA GLU A 31 8.57 -15.01 -1.93
C GLU A 31 8.66 -13.79 -1.01
N SER A 32 8.41 -12.59 -1.53
CA SER A 32 8.49 -11.34 -0.76
C SER A 32 7.43 -11.28 0.33
N VAL A 33 6.21 -11.73 0.05
CA VAL A 33 5.13 -11.82 1.05
C VAL A 33 5.49 -12.80 2.15
N ALA A 34 5.97 -13.99 1.79
CA ALA A 34 6.35 -15.00 2.77
C ALA A 34 7.57 -14.58 3.60
N MET A 35 8.55 -13.91 2.99
CA MET A 35 9.67 -13.26 3.68
C MET A 35 9.15 -12.24 4.71
N GLY A 36 8.22 -11.38 4.29
CA GLY A 36 7.57 -10.40 5.16
C GLY A 36 6.73 -11.03 6.27
N LEU A 37 6.07 -12.16 6.02
CA LEU A 37 5.32 -12.87 7.05
C LEU A 37 6.23 -13.55 8.07
N ALA A 38 7.40 -14.04 7.67
CA ALA A 38 8.35 -14.74 8.54
C ALA A 38 7.68 -15.84 9.40
N GLY A 39 6.73 -16.58 8.80
CA GLY A 39 5.97 -17.66 9.45
C GLY A 39 4.78 -17.23 10.31
N ARG A 40 4.44 -15.93 10.36
CA ARG A 40 3.22 -15.43 11.01
C ARG A 40 1.99 -15.78 10.18
N GLU A 41 0.90 -16.13 10.86
CA GLU A 41 -0.37 -16.48 10.22
C GLU A 41 -1.04 -15.25 9.56
N PRO A 42 -1.36 -15.31 8.26
CA PRO A 42 -2.18 -14.32 7.57
C PRO A 42 -3.65 -14.41 7.98
N LEU A 43 -4.26 -13.30 8.38
CA LEU A 43 -5.69 -13.23 8.71
C LEU A 43 -6.55 -12.79 7.53
N ASP A 44 -6.05 -11.82 6.75
CA ASP A 44 -6.62 -11.39 5.48
C ASP A 44 -5.57 -10.65 4.64
N PHE A 45 -5.90 -10.42 3.38
CA PHE A 45 -5.01 -9.78 2.43
C PHE A 45 -5.78 -8.98 1.37
N LEU A 46 -5.05 -8.11 0.68
CA LEU A 46 -5.48 -7.35 -0.48
C LEU A 46 -4.33 -7.31 -1.49
N VAL A 47 -4.59 -7.66 -2.74
CA VAL A 47 -3.62 -7.53 -3.85
C VAL A 47 -4.09 -6.39 -4.73
N GLN A 48 -3.26 -5.39 -5.00
CA GLN A 48 -3.51 -4.36 -6.00
C GLN A 48 -2.48 -4.51 -7.11
N HIS A 49 -2.95 -4.52 -8.35
CA HIS A 49 -2.09 -4.42 -9.52
C HIS A 49 -2.44 -3.13 -10.26
N GLU A 50 -1.46 -2.24 -10.35
CA GLU A 50 -1.58 -0.98 -11.05
C GLU A 50 -0.72 -1.00 -12.31
N ALA A 51 -1.27 -0.53 -13.41
CA ALA A 51 -0.57 -0.37 -14.67
C ALA A 51 -0.76 1.06 -15.16
N THR A 52 0.30 1.87 -15.11
CA THR A 52 0.29 3.26 -15.55
C THR A 52 1.13 3.44 -16.80
N PHE A 53 0.77 4.43 -17.62
CA PHE A 53 1.58 4.83 -18.76
C PHE A 53 2.29 6.14 -18.43
N ALA A 54 3.62 6.15 -18.51
CA ALA A 54 4.42 7.38 -18.47
C ALA A 54 4.99 7.63 -19.87
N GLY A 55 4.33 8.53 -20.62
CA GLY A 55 4.65 8.75 -22.03
C GLY A 55 4.33 7.52 -22.88
N HIS A 56 5.36 6.80 -23.33
CA HIS A 56 5.23 5.58 -24.12
C HIS A 56 5.60 4.30 -23.35
N GLU A 57 6.02 4.45 -22.09
CA GLU A 57 6.44 3.33 -21.25
C GLU A 57 5.27 2.89 -20.36
N LEU A 58 5.07 1.58 -20.28
CA LEU A 58 4.13 0.95 -19.37
C LEU A 58 4.90 0.65 -18.09
N HIS A 59 4.44 1.20 -16.96
CA HIS A 59 4.95 0.88 -15.63
C HIS A 59 3.94 0.01 -14.92
N ARG A 60 4.38 -1.18 -14.53
CA ARG A 60 3.58 -2.09 -13.70
C ARG A 60 4.07 -2.05 -12.27
N HIS A 61 3.10 -1.99 -11.37
CA HIS A 61 3.32 -1.98 -9.95
C HIS A 61 2.35 -2.97 -9.29
N MET A 62 2.83 -3.74 -8.34
CA MET A 62 1.98 -4.56 -7.50
C MET A 62 2.18 -4.24 -6.03
N THR A 63 1.08 -3.99 -5.33
CA THR A 63 1.02 -3.91 -3.87
C THR A 63 0.31 -5.13 -3.31
N VAL A 64 0.88 -5.80 -2.31
CA VAL A 64 0.19 -6.79 -1.50
C VAL A 64 0.17 -6.35 -0.05
N LEU A 65 -1.02 -6.22 0.51
CA LEU A 65 -1.24 -5.99 1.94
C LEU A 65 -1.63 -7.30 2.61
N VAL A 66 -0.96 -7.68 3.69
CA VAL A 66 -1.31 -8.86 4.48
C VAL A 66 -1.38 -8.50 5.95
N ARG A 67 -2.53 -8.72 6.57
CA ARG A 67 -2.71 -8.48 8.00
C ARG A 67 -2.48 -9.75 8.78
N THR A 68 -1.74 -9.64 9.87
CA THR A 68 -1.56 -10.68 10.88
C THR A 68 -2.25 -10.25 12.19
N ALA A 69 -2.09 -11.01 13.26
CA ALA A 69 -2.63 -10.65 14.57
C ALA A 69 -2.05 -9.34 15.15
N ALA A 70 -0.84 -8.94 14.76
CA ALA A 70 -0.14 -7.80 15.37
C ALA A 70 0.55 -6.85 14.38
N GLN A 71 0.62 -7.21 13.09
CA GLN A 71 1.31 -6.45 12.05
C GLN A 71 0.53 -6.41 10.74
N LEU A 72 0.73 -5.34 9.99
CA LEU A 72 0.45 -5.22 8.57
C LEU A 72 1.78 -5.42 7.81
N ILE A 73 1.81 -6.38 6.91
CA ILE A 73 2.90 -6.59 5.96
C ILE A 73 2.49 -5.91 4.66
N ILE A 74 3.39 -5.10 4.12
CA ILE A 74 3.20 -4.36 2.88
C ILE A 74 4.31 -4.80 1.94
N VAL A 75 3.94 -5.30 0.76
CA VAL A 75 4.89 -5.71 -0.27
C VAL A 75 4.63 -4.90 -1.52
N HIS A 76 5.69 -4.30 -2.06
CA HIS A 76 5.65 -3.57 -3.32
C HIS A 76 6.63 -4.23 -4.28
N ILE A 77 6.16 -4.53 -5.49
CA ILE A 77 7.01 -4.90 -6.62
C ILE A 77 6.88 -3.81 -7.68
N ASP A 78 8.02 -3.24 -8.05
CA ASP A 78 8.15 -2.19 -9.07
C ASP A 78 9.07 -2.65 -10.20
N GLU A 79 8.87 -2.11 -11.40
CA GLU A 79 9.86 -2.20 -12.48
C GLU A 79 11.04 -1.25 -12.17
N GLY A 80 12.27 -1.71 -12.38
CA GLY A 80 13.46 -0.88 -12.21
C GLY A 80 13.60 0.16 -13.31
N GLU A 81 14.21 1.32 -12.99
CA GLU A 81 14.39 2.44 -13.93
C GLU A 81 15.54 2.25 -14.95
N GLY A 82 16.21 1.09 -14.92
CA GLY A 82 17.41 0.81 -15.70
C GLY A 82 17.15 0.21 -17.08
N ALA A 83 18.18 0.19 -17.93
CA ALA A 83 18.14 -0.46 -19.26
C ALA A 83 18.10 -2.01 -19.22
N ARG A 84 18.00 -2.61 -18.03
CA ARG A 84 17.90 -4.05 -17.80
C ARG A 84 16.55 -4.35 -17.16
N ASP A 85 16.02 -5.54 -17.43
CA ASP A 85 14.83 -6.06 -16.76
C ASP A 85 15.16 -6.34 -15.27
N GLU A 86 15.07 -5.29 -14.45
CA GLU A 86 15.21 -5.34 -13.00
C GLU A 86 13.85 -5.13 -12.37
N ALA A 87 13.57 -5.84 -11.28
CA ALA A 87 12.40 -5.63 -10.45
C ALA A 87 12.86 -5.27 -9.04
N LEU A 88 12.26 -4.24 -8.46
CA LEU A 88 12.51 -3.83 -7.08
C LEU A 88 11.43 -4.44 -6.20
N ALA A 89 11.84 -5.24 -5.23
CA ALA A 89 10.94 -5.82 -4.24
C ALA A 89 11.16 -5.16 -2.88
N THR A 90 10.18 -4.40 -2.42
CA THR A 90 10.19 -3.73 -1.11
C THR A 90 9.22 -4.44 -0.18
N VAL A 91 9.67 -4.79 1.02
CA VAL A 91 8.86 -5.42 2.06
C VAL A 91 8.92 -4.58 3.32
N GLU A 92 7.77 -4.09 3.77
CA GLU A 92 7.63 -3.32 4.99
C GLU A 92 6.74 -4.07 6.00
N THR A 93 7.10 -3.97 7.28
CA THR A 93 6.34 -4.56 8.39
C THR A 93 5.96 -3.48 9.39
N VAL A 94 4.68 -3.13 9.41
CA VAL A 94 4.12 -2.11 10.30
C VAL A 94 3.42 -2.79 11.46
N ALA A 95 3.81 -2.49 12.70
CA ALA A 95 3.05 -2.97 13.85
C ALA A 95 1.67 -2.29 13.90
N LEU A 96 0.59 -3.03 14.10
CA LEU A 96 -0.78 -2.47 14.10
C LEU A 96 -0.94 -1.36 15.15
N ARG A 97 -0.29 -1.50 16.31
CA ARG A 97 -0.25 -0.46 17.37
C ARG A 97 0.46 0.85 16.97
N SER A 98 1.14 0.86 15.82
CA SER A 98 1.87 2.03 15.30
C SER A 98 1.16 2.65 14.09
N ILE A 99 0.01 2.09 13.70
CA ILE A 99 -0.86 2.68 12.69
C ILE A 99 -1.71 3.74 13.38
N ASP A 100 -1.48 5.00 13.03
CA ASP A 100 -2.18 6.13 13.62
C ASP A 100 -3.59 6.29 13.03
N SER A 101 -3.78 5.94 11.76
CA SER A 101 -5.06 6.11 11.07
C SER A 101 -5.25 5.12 9.92
N VAL A 102 -6.49 4.65 9.77
CA VAL A 102 -6.95 3.85 8.63
C VAL A 102 -8.23 4.47 8.09
N VAL A 103 -8.17 5.01 6.86
CA VAL A 103 -9.26 5.74 6.23
C VAL A 103 -9.76 4.96 5.02
N VAL A 104 -11.04 4.57 5.05
CA VAL A 104 -11.72 3.95 3.91
C VAL A 104 -12.71 4.94 3.33
N THR A 105 -12.54 5.28 2.05
CA THR A 105 -13.50 6.11 1.32
C THR A 105 -14.15 5.32 0.20
N ARG A 106 -15.43 5.60 -0.05
CA ARG A 106 -16.24 4.93 -1.08
C ARG A 106 -17.06 5.95 -1.85
N ALA A 107 -16.93 5.96 -3.17
CA ALA A 107 -17.82 6.67 -4.07
C ALA A 107 -18.96 5.73 -4.51
N MET A 108 -20.21 6.14 -4.31
CA MET A 108 -21.40 5.32 -4.59
C MET A 108 -22.26 5.98 -5.67
N ARG A 109 -22.72 5.19 -6.66
CA ARG A 109 -23.63 5.65 -7.74
C ARG A 109 -25.07 5.81 -7.23
N GLU A 110 -25.49 4.95 -6.30
CA GLU A 110 -26.84 4.94 -5.73
C GLU A 110 -26.78 5.08 -4.20
N PRO A 111 -26.41 6.27 -3.66
CA PRO A 111 -26.15 6.46 -2.24
C PRO A 111 -27.38 6.16 -1.36
N GLU A 112 -28.58 6.54 -1.79
CA GLU A 112 -29.84 6.28 -1.04
C GLU A 112 -30.11 4.78 -0.83
N ARG A 113 -29.67 3.95 -1.78
CA ARG A 113 -29.76 2.49 -1.71
C ARG A 113 -28.51 1.85 -1.11
N ARG A 114 -27.48 2.65 -0.83
CA ARG A 114 -26.14 2.20 -0.42
C ARG A 114 -25.56 1.17 -1.40
N ALA A 115 -25.83 1.38 -2.69
CA ALA A 115 -25.52 0.44 -3.77
C ALA A 115 -24.71 1.12 -4.90
N GLY A 116 -24.20 0.28 -5.80
CA GLY A 116 -23.40 0.72 -6.95
C GLY A 116 -22.07 1.35 -6.52
N LEU A 117 -21.16 0.55 -5.94
CA LEU A 117 -19.79 1.02 -5.69
C LEU A 117 -19.20 1.50 -7.02
N ASN A 118 -18.76 2.75 -7.07
CA ASN A 118 -18.07 3.31 -8.22
C ASN A 118 -16.55 3.19 -8.06
N GLU A 119 -16.08 3.47 -6.85
CA GLU A 119 -14.66 3.55 -6.53
C GLU A 119 -14.46 3.48 -5.02
N ALA A 120 -13.33 2.96 -4.58
CA ALA A 120 -12.91 2.98 -3.19
C ALA A 120 -11.42 3.25 -3.09
N TRP A 121 -11.01 3.89 -2.00
CA TRP A 121 -9.61 3.99 -1.63
C TRP A 121 -9.42 3.79 -0.14
N LEU A 122 -8.29 3.18 0.19
CA LEU A 122 -7.82 2.86 1.53
C LEU A 122 -6.51 3.61 1.74
N THR A 123 -6.50 4.55 2.68
CA THR A 123 -5.29 5.22 3.13
C THR A 123 -4.94 4.71 4.52
N ILE A 124 -3.71 4.25 4.71
CA ILE A 124 -3.18 3.78 5.98
C ILE A 124 -2.00 4.67 6.32
N VAL A 125 -2.01 5.27 7.50
CA VAL A 125 -0.97 6.19 7.97
C VAL A 125 -0.31 5.57 9.19
N TRP A 126 1.02 5.47 9.16
CA TRP A 126 1.82 4.98 10.28
C TRP A 126 3.11 5.79 10.41
N GLY A 127 3.85 5.47 11.46
CA GLY A 127 5.25 5.86 11.55
C GLY A 127 5.45 7.25 12.14
N ALA A 128 6.35 7.28 13.13
CA ALA A 128 6.93 8.50 13.67
C ALA A 128 8.05 9.08 12.77
N ALA A 129 8.34 8.47 11.62
CA ALA A 129 9.36 8.95 10.69
C ALA A 129 8.80 10.15 9.94
N ARG A 130 9.20 11.31 10.42
CA ARG A 130 8.83 12.60 9.87
C ARG A 130 9.88 12.92 8.84
N ARG A 131 9.53 12.88 7.56
CA ARG A 131 10.27 13.74 6.64
C ARG A 131 9.96 15.18 7.06
N VAL A 132 10.96 15.83 7.63
CA VAL A 132 10.88 17.21 8.11
C VAL A 132 11.56 18.08 7.06
N ASP A 133 10.75 18.67 6.19
CA ASP A 133 11.24 19.64 5.22
C ASP A 133 11.16 21.03 5.88
N LEU A 134 12.32 21.60 6.23
CA LEU A 134 12.45 22.92 6.86
C LEU A 134 13.08 23.91 5.90
N GLY A 135 12.51 25.11 5.86
CA GLY A 135 13.06 26.26 5.16
C GLY A 135 12.98 27.52 6.02
N PRO A 136 13.73 28.58 5.69
CA PRO A 136 13.58 29.87 6.34
C PRO A 136 12.13 30.35 6.24
N ALA A 137 11.56 30.81 7.35
CA ALA A 137 10.28 31.48 7.32
C ALA A 137 10.46 32.88 6.70
N ALA A 138 9.46 33.32 5.94
CA ALA A 138 9.40 34.66 5.35
C ALA A 138 8.05 35.30 5.66
N CYS A 139 7.98 36.63 5.57
CA CYS A 139 6.73 37.38 5.66
C CYS A 139 6.39 38.03 4.31
N GLU A 140 5.18 38.59 4.20
CA GLU A 140 4.72 39.23 2.96
C GLU A 140 5.41 40.57 2.65
N ASP A 141 6.20 41.12 3.59
CA ASP A 141 6.96 42.35 3.38
C ASP A 141 8.31 42.05 2.67
N PRO A 142 8.48 42.48 1.41
CA PRO A 142 9.70 42.23 0.65
C PRO A 142 10.92 43.00 1.17
N ASN A 143 10.73 43.97 2.08
CA ASN A 143 11.82 44.75 2.68
C ASN A 143 12.13 44.32 4.12
N CYS A 144 11.52 43.24 4.61
CA CYS A 144 11.76 42.78 5.97
C CYS A 144 13.09 42.01 6.05
N GLU A 145 14.02 42.50 6.88
CA GLU A 145 15.32 41.86 7.17
C GLU A 145 15.31 41.05 8.48
N ALA A 146 14.15 40.87 9.11
CA ALA A 146 14.04 40.15 10.37
C ALA A 146 14.23 38.63 10.19
N ASP A 147 14.89 37.99 11.15
CA ASP A 147 14.92 36.53 11.24
C ASP A 147 13.58 36.00 11.77
N HIS A 148 12.83 35.34 10.90
CA HIS A 148 11.53 34.75 11.22
C HIS A 148 11.63 33.28 11.65
N GLY A 149 12.83 32.74 11.80
CA GLY A 149 13.08 31.35 12.12
C GLY A 149 12.81 30.41 10.93
N TYR A 150 12.33 29.21 11.23
CA TYR A 150 12.07 28.17 10.22
C TYR A 150 10.58 27.80 10.19
N THR A 151 10.09 27.54 8.99
CA THR A 151 8.81 26.87 8.77
C THR A 151 9.05 25.54 8.09
N GLY A 152 8.14 24.59 8.25
CA GLY A 152 8.30 23.29 7.62
C GLY A 152 7.06 22.42 7.67
N VAL A 153 7.12 21.34 6.90
CA VAL A 153 6.07 20.33 6.81
C VAL A 153 6.59 19.04 7.44
N ILE A 154 5.74 18.41 8.25
CA ILE A 154 5.93 17.06 8.74
C ILE A 154 5.01 16.16 7.93
N GLN A 155 5.59 15.27 7.13
CA GLN A 155 4.83 14.27 6.39
C GLN A 155 4.97 12.91 7.09
N PRO A 156 3.85 12.26 7.49
CA PRO A 156 3.88 10.89 7.99
C PRO A 156 4.12 9.91 6.84
N ASP A 157 4.51 8.68 7.18
CA ASP A 157 4.48 7.59 6.20
C ASP A 157 3.03 7.16 5.96
N ASP A 158 2.69 6.94 4.70
CA ASP A 158 1.38 6.45 4.33
C ASP A 158 1.43 5.58 3.07
N ILE A 159 0.39 4.76 2.92
CA ILE A 159 0.05 4.13 1.66
C ILE A 159 -1.39 4.43 1.32
N THR A 160 -1.64 4.70 0.05
CA THR A 160 -3.00 4.79 -0.49
C THR A 160 -3.19 3.77 -1.61
N VAL A 161 -4.13 2.86 -1.41
CA VAL A 161 -4.59 1.89 -2.41
C VAL A 161 -5.92 2.38 -2.96
N ARG A 162 -6.08 2.43 -4.28
CA ARG A 162 -7.32 2.88 -4.94
C ARG A 162 -7.77 1.86 -5.98
N MET A 163 -9.05 1.51 -5.93
CA MET A 163 -9.64 0.50 -6.82
C MET A 163 -11.05 0.91 -7.25
N SER A 164 -11.44 0.48 -8.44
CA SER A 164 -12.79 0.63 -8.98
C SER A 164 -13.33 -0.71 -9.49
N PRO A 165 -14.64 -0.99 -9.42
CA PRO A 165 -15.15 -2.21 -10.02
C PRO A 165 -14.95 -2.31 -11.53
N GLN A 166 -14.73 -1.19 -12.22
CA GLN A 166 -14.46 -1.18 -13.66
C GLN A 166 -13.06 -1.69 -14.01
N ALA A 167 -12.05 -1.33 -13.20
CA ALA A 167 -10.67 -1.75 -13.43
C ALA A 167 -10.33 -3.05 -12.66
N ASP A 168 -10.81 -3.18 -11.43
CA ASP A 168 -10.38 -4.19 -10.47
C ASP A 168 -11.47 -5.24 -10.16
N GLY A 169 -12.66 -5.11 -10.77
CA GLY A 169 -13.77 -6.03 -10.54
C GLY A 169 -14.22 -6.11 -9.08
N ASP A 170 -14.33 -7.31 -8.53
CA ASP A 170 -14.76 -7.51 -7.15
C ASP A 170 -13.70 -7.04 -6.13
N ASN A 171 -12.46 -6.87 -6.56
CA ASN A 171 -11.38 -6.48 -5.67
C ASN A 171 -11.59 -5.09 -5.04
N ALA A 172 -12.30 -4.19 -5.72
CA ALA A 172 -12.71 -2.91 -5.13
C ALA A 172 -13.63 -3.08 -3.91
N ARG A 173 -14.47 -4.14 -3.87
CA ARG A 173 -15.26 -4.47 -2.67
C ARG A 173 -14.39 -5.13 -1.60
N ARG A 174 -13.41 -5.94 -2.01
CA ARG A 174 -12.44 -6.55 -1.09
C ARG A 174 -11.57 -5.52 -0.41
N LEU A 175 -11.18 -4.44 -1.10
CA LEU A 175 -10.50 -3.27 -0.52
C LEU A 175 -11.30 -2.67 0.64
N VAL A 176 -12.61 -2.45 0.43
CA VAL A 176 -13.49 -1.93 1.48
C VAL A 176 -13.56 -2.89 2.66
N ALA A 177 -13.68 -4.20 2.39
CA ALA A 177 -13.77 -5.21 3.44
C ALA A 177 -12.46 -5.33 4.23
N PHE A 178 -11.31 -5.32 3.55
CA PHE A 178 -9.99 -5.32 4.15
C PHE A 178 -9.77 -4.08 5.02
N GLY A 179 -10.03 -2.90 4.47
CA GLY A 179 -9.94 -1.64 5.21
C GLY A 179 -10.82 -1.61 6.46
N SER A 180 -12.07 -2.09 6.37
CA SER A 180 -12.98 -2.19 7.52
C SER A 180 -12.46 -3.14 8.61
N ARG A 181 -11.88 -4.29 8.24
CA ARG A 181 -11.27 -5.22 9.20
C ARG A 181 -10.01 -4.64 9.83
N LEU A 182 -9.20 -3.91 9.08
CA LEU A 182 -8.02 -3.23 9.59
C LEU A 182 -8.41 -2.09 10.55
N GLN A 183 -9.44 -1.31 10.24
CA GLN A 183 -10.00 -0.28 11.14
C GLN A 183 -10.40 -0.86 12.51
N GLY A 184 -10.97 -2.07 12.53
CA GLY A 184 -11.33 -2.75 13.77
C GLY A 184 -10.16 -3.44 14.49
N ALA A 185 -8.97 -3.46 13.89
CA ALA A 185 -7.78 -4.13 14.42
C ALA A 185 -6.71 -3.16 14.94
N ILE A 186 -6.81 -1.87 14.63
CA ILE A 186 -5.92 -0.83 15.14
C ILE A 186 -6.46 -0.24 16.45
N GLY A 187 -5.56 0.07 17.39
CA GLY A 187 -5.86 0.48 18.78
C GLY A 187 -4.99 -0.28 19.78
#